data_AF-A0A7X7V5G1-F1
#
_entry.id   AF-A0A7X7V5G1-F1
#
_cell.length_a   1.000
_cell.length_b   1.000
_cell.length_c   1.000
_cell.angle_alpha   90.00
_cell.angle_beta   90.00
_cell.angle_gamma   90.00
#
_symmetry.space_group_name_H-M   'P 1'
#
loop_
_entity.id
_entity.type
_entity.pdbx_description
1 polymer ?
#
loop_
_entity_poly.entity_id
_entity_poly.type
_entity_poly.pdbx_seq_one_letter_code
_entity_poly.pdbx_strand_id
1 'polypeptide(L)'
;QADAFCHSMVRSLVGALWAVGCRRRDEAWLQTVMMHPTRHGDIHVMRPEGLCLEEVGYPPDADLAQRAAQARELRRLPESAGQP
;
A
#
# COMPACT_ATOMS: atom_id res chain seq x y z
N GLN A 1 4.45 -5.94 7.13
CA GLN A 1 5.76 -5.30 6.88
C GLN A 1 5.91 -5.06 5.39
N ALA A 2 6.54 -3.97 4.97
CA ALA A 2 6.82 -3.68 3.57
C ALA A 2 8.13 -2.89 3.44
N ASP A 3 8.69 -2.82 2.24
CA ASP A 3 9.87 -2.03 1.90
C ASP A 3 9.57 -0.54 1.79
N ALA A 4 8.36 -0.19 1.35
CA ALA A 4 7.83 1.16 1.22
C ALA A 4 6.29 1.17 1.26
N PHE A 5 5.71 2.33 1.55
CA PHE A 5 4.27 2.56 1.50
C PHE A 5 3.96 3.85 0.73
N CYS A 6 2.90 3.86 -0.08
CA CYS A 6 2.41 5.10 -0.69
C CYS A 6 1.68 5.99 0.34
N HIS A 7 1.45 7.25 -0.02
CA HIS A 7 0.72 8.19 0.81
C HIS A 7 -0.66 7.63 1.20
N SER A 8 -0.95 7.60 2.51
CA SER A 8 -2.19 7.07 3.08
C SER A 8 -2.50 5.59 2.75
N MET A 9 -1.54 4.80 2.26
CA MET A 9 -1.76 3.39 1.87
C MET A 9 -2.28 2.54 3.02
N VAL A 10 -1.58 2.54 4.15
CA VAL A 10 -1.95 1.71 5.32
C VAL A 10 -3.34 2.08 5.84
N ARG A 11 -3.63 3.38 5.98
CA ARG A 11 -4.94 3.86 6.45
C ARG A 11 -6.07 3.53 5.48
N SER A 12 -5.79 3.52 4.17
CA SER A 12 -6.77 3.11 3.14
C SER A 12 -7.01 1.59 3.19
N LEU A 13 -5.95 0.79 3.31
CA LEU A 13 -6.06 -0.66 3.45
C LEU A 13 -6.89 -1.04 4.68
N VAL A 14 -6.61 -0.45 5.84
CA VAL A 14 -7.39 -0.66 7.06
C VAL A 14 -8.84 -0.24 6.86
N GLY A 15 -9.11 0.85 6.14
CA GLY A 15 -10.47 1.28 5.81
C GLY A 15 -11.25 0.28 4.95
N ALA A 16 -10.59 -0.33 3.96
CA ALA A 16 -11.19 -1.38 3.15
C ALA A 16 -11.48 -2.64 3.97
N LEU A 17 -10.54 -3.07 4.82
CA LEU A 17 -10.72 -4.21 5.72
C LEU A 17 -11.82 -3.96 6.75
N TRP A 18 -11.90 -2.73 7.29
CA TRP A 18 -12.97 -2.33 8.21
C TRP A 18 -14.35 -2.39 7.55
N ALA A 19 -14.48 -1.93 6.31
CA ALA A 19 -15.74 -1.99 5.57
C ALA A 19 -16.23 -3.44 5.38
N VAL A 20 -15.32 -4.37 5.09
CA VAL A 20 -15.62 -5.81 4.99
C VAL A 20 -15.96 -6.39 6.36
N GLY A 21 -15.13 -6.13 7.37
CA GLY A 21 -15.33 -6.64 8.74
C GLY A 21 -16.65 -6.17 9.38
N CYS A 22 -17.09 -4.95 9.07
CA CYS A 22 -18.39 -4.41 9.48
C CYS A 22 -19.55 -4.82 8.56
N ARG A 23 -19.34 -5.71 7.58
CA ARG A 23 -20.34 -6.16 6.60
C ARG A 23 -20.99 -5.02 5.79
N ARG A 24 -20.28 -3.91 5.61
CA ARG A 24 -20.71 -2.80 4.73
C ARG A 24 -20.33 -3.04 3.28
N ARG A 25 -19.32 -3.87 3.06
CA ARG A 25 -18.86 -4.40 1.76
C ARG A 25 -18.55 -5.89 1.92
N ASP A 26 -18.44 -6.59 0.81
CA ASP A 26 -18.10 -8.01 0.77
C ASP A 26 -16.68 -8.24 0.23
N GLU A 27 -16.25 -9.50 0.21
CA GLU A 27 -14.94 -9.89 -0.28
C GLU A 27 -14.79 -9.66 -1.80
N ALA A 28 -15.88 -9.81 -2.57
CA ALA A 28 -15.87 -9.56 -4.00
C ALA A 28 -15.58 -8.09 -4.33
N TRP A 29 -16.14 -7.16 -3.55
CA TRP A 29 -15.79 -5.75 -3.63
C TRP A 29 -14.31 -5.52 -3.31
N LEU A 30 -13.77 -6.16 -2.27
CA LEU A 30 -12.36 -6.00 -1.91
C LEU A 30 -11.43 -6.49 -3.03
N GLN A 31 -11.76 -7.60 -3.69
CA GLN A 31 -11.02 -8.07 -4.87
C GLN A 31 -11.04 -7.05 -6.01
N THR A 32 -12.22 -6.48 -6.31
CA THR A 32 -12.36 -5.41 -7.31
C THR A 32 -11.45 -4.22 -7.00
N VAL A 33 -11.40 -3.81 -5.73
CA VAL A 33 -10.53 -2.72 -5.27
C VAL A 33 -9.04 -3.05 -5.48
N MET A 34 -8.60 -4.27 -5.14
CA MET A 34 -7.19 -4.67 -5.31
C MET A 34 -6.76 -4.74 -6.77
N MET A 35 -7.65 -5.13 -7.66
CA MET A 35 -7.39 -5.21 -9.10
C MET A 35 -7.39 -3.85 -9.78
N HIS A 36 -7.87 -2.81 -9.10
CA HIS A 36 -7.92 -1.47 -9.65
C HIS A 36 -6.53 -0.82 -9.65
N PRO A 37 -6.00 -0.37 -10.80
CA PRO A 37 -4.62 0.11 -10.92
C PRO A 37 -4.41 1.49 -10.29
N THR A 38 -5.49 2.20 -9.97
CA THR A 38 -5.47 3.53 -9.37
C THR A 38 -6.29 3.55 -8.08
N ARG A 39 -6.11 4.60 -7.29
CA ARG A 39 -6.80 4.76 -6.01
C ARG A 39 -8.32 4.66 -6.19
N HIS A 40 -8.92 3.68 -5.53
CA HIS A 40 -10.37 3.49 -5.55
C HIS A 40 -11.06 4.50 -4.60
N GLY A 41 -11.89 5.39 -5.16
CA GLY A 41 -12.50 6.52 -4.44
C GLY A 41 -13.42 6.12 -3.28
N ASP A 42 -14.05 4.95 -3.38
CA ASP A 42 -15.00 4.44 -2.37
C ASP A 42 -14.33 4.02 -1.05
N ILE A 43 -13.00 3.94 -1.00
CA ILE A 43 -12.30 3.59 0.24
C ILE A 43 -12.28 4.79 1.17
N HIS A 44 -12.91 4.64 2.33
CA HIS A 44 -12.74 5.57 3.43
C HIS A 44 -11.32 5.47 3.99
N VAL A 45 -10.56 6.57 3.98
CA VAL A 45 -9.25 6.63 4.61
C VAL A 45 -9.46 6.78 6.12
N MET A 46 -9.13 5.74 6.89
CA MET A 46 -9.28 5.75 8.35
C MET A 46 -8.55 6.91 8.99
N ARG A 47 -9.00 7.38 10.16
CA ARG A 47 -8.30 8.46 10.88
C ARG A 47 -6.88 8.06 11.31
N PRO A 48 -5.94 9.01 11.47
CA PRO A 48 -4.52 8.69 11.68
C PRO A 48 -4.18 8.24 13.11
N GLU A 49 -5.03 8.51 14.12
CA GLU A 49 -4.66 8.37 15.53
C GLU A 49 -4.42 6.91 15.94
N GLY A 50 -4.94 5.95 15.18
CA GLY A 50 -4.73 4.52 15.39
C GLY A 50 -3.52 3.93 14.66
N LEU A 51 -2.73 4.73 13.94
CA LEU A 51 -1.56 4.25 13.20
C LEU A 51 -0.26 4.70 13.87
N CYS A 52 0.52 3.73 14.35
CA CYS A 52 1.85 3.93 14.92
C CYS A 52 2.91 3.26 14.02
N LEU A 53 4.10 3.88 13.91
CA LEU A 53 5.28 3.24 13.33
C LEU A 53 5.99 2.46 14.43
N GLU A 54 5.92 1.13 14.35
CA GLU A 54 6.50 0.24 15.37
C GLU A 54 8.01 0.06 15.22
N GLU A 55 8.49 -0.19 14.00
CA GLU A 55 9.90 -0.53 13.74
C GLU A 55 10.34 -0.07 12.36
N VAL A 56 11.63 0.28 12.24
CA VAL A 56 12.35 0.42 10.97
C VAL A 56 13.57 -0.49 11.01
N GLY A 57 13.58 -1.51 10.15
CA GLY A 57 14.71 -2.44 10.03
C GLY A 57 15.83 -1.83 9.19
N TYR A 58 17.02 -1.71 9.78
CA TYR A 58 18.25 -1.32 9.09
C TYR A 58 19.18 -2.52 8.92
N PRO A 59 19.76 -2.74 7.73
CA PRO A 59 20.77 -3.77 7.53
C PRO A 59 22.11 -3.37 8.20
N PRO A 60 23.10 -4.28 8.23
CA PRO A 60 24.45 -3.95 8.71
C PRO A 60 25.06 -2.73 7.99
N ASP A 61 25.98 -2.02 8.66
CA ASP A 61 26.57 -0.77 8.17
C ASP A 61 27.19 -0.88 6.77
N ALA A 62 27.83 -2.01 6.48
CA ALA A 62 28.43 -2.30 5.17
C ALA A 62 27.41 -2.27 4.02
N ASP A 63 26.14 -2.57 4.30
CA ASP A 63 25.07 -2.70 3.31
C ASP A 63 24.20 -1.43 3.22
N LEU A 64 24.38 -0.45 4.11
CA LEU A 64 23.56 0.76 4.16
C LEU A 64 23.63 1.57 2.86
N ALA A 65 24.81 1.66 2.24
CA ALA A 65 24.99 2.37 0.98
C ALA A 65 24.18 1.73 -0.15
N GLN A 66 24.19 0.39 -0.23
CA GLN A 66 23.40 -0.35 -1.21
C GLN A 66 21.90 -0.20 -0.95
N ARG A 67 21.47 -0.29 0.31
CA ARG A 67 20.07 -0.10 0.69
C ARG A 67 19.56 1.30 0.31
N ALA A 68 20.37 2.33 0.52
CA ALA A 68 20.04 3.70 0.14
C ALA A 68 19.90 3.87 -1.39
N ALA A 69 20.73 3.19 -2.19
CA ALA A 69 20.63 3.20 -3.64
C ALA A 69 19.32 2.54 -4.11
N GLN A 70 18.98 1.36 -3.57
CA GLN A 70 17.73 0.65 -3.89
C GLN A 70 16.48 1.47 -3.53
N ALA A 71 16.47 2.13 -2.37
CA ALA A 71 15.32 2.92 -1.93
C ALA A 71 15.01 4.13 -2.84
N ARG A 72 15.96 4.57 -3.68
CA ARG A 72 15.79 5.67 -4.64
C ARG A 72 15.39 5.20 -6.04
N GLU A 73 15.35 3.90 -6.28
CA GLU A 73 15.01 3.36 -7.59
C GLU A 73 13.53 3.60 -7.92
N LEU A 74 13.28 4.30 -9.03
CA LEU A 74 11.93 4.55 -9.51
C LEU A 74 11.42 3.33 -10.29
N ARG A 75 10.52 2.57 -9.65
CA ARG A 75 9.80 1.47 -10.30
C ARG A 75 8.84 2.03 -11.35
N ARG A 76 9.00 1.59 -12.60
CA ARG A 76 8.02 1.81 -13.68
C ARG A 76 7.23 0.54 -13.87
N LEU A 77 5.91 0.68 -14.00
CA LEU A 77 5.10 -0.42 -14.52
C LEU A 77 5.56 -0.68 -15.97
N PRO A 78 5.72 -1.93 -16.40
CA PRO A 78 5.86 -2.22 -17.82
C PRO A 78 4.66 -1.59 -18.53
N GLU A 79 4.87 -0.96 -19.69
CA GLU A 79 3.74 -0.51 -20.51
C GLU A 79 2.86 -1.73 -20.76
N SER A 80 1.69 -1.74 -20.13
CA SER A 80 0.64 -2.68 -20.48
C SER A 80 0.35 -2.41 -21.95
N ALA A 81 0.77 -3.35 -22.80
CA ALA A 81 0.38 -3.37 -24.21
C ALA A 81 -1.11 -3.09 -24.23
N GLY A 82 -1.47 -1.91 -24.77
CA GLY A 82 -2.85 -1.45 -24.79
C GLY A 82 -3.71 -2.56 -25.37
N GLN A 83 -4.55 -3.15 -24.55
CA GLN A 83 -5.59 -4.03 -25.03
C GLN A 83 -6.80 -3.14 -25.32
N PRO A 84 -7.32 -3.16 -26.56
CA PRO A 84 -8.43 -2.32 -26.99
C PRO A 84 -9.71 -2.54 -26.19
#